data_AF-A0A804NQZ1-F1
#
_entry.id   AF-A0A804NQZ1-F1
#
_cell.length_a   1.000
_cell.length_b   1.000
_cell.length_c   1.000
_cell.angle_alpha   90.00
_cell.angle_beta   90.00
_cell.angle_gamma   90.00
#
_symmetry.space_group_name_H-M   'P 1'
#
loop_
_entity.id
_entity.type
_entity.pdbx_description
1 polymer ?
#
loop_
_entity_poly.entity_id
_entity_poly.type
_entity_poly.pdbx_seq_one_letter_code
_entity_poly.pdbx_strand_id
1 'polypeptide(L)'
;MRMVYQYCSTYGKYIQIDFKLKDEEELKEMMDEICNWASYRGQILTRTVRGMMYYRKALEIQCLQDMTDPAKVDQDRPIGSYQGLQSDIEMAQAIVDIKFTYVVSCQVYGMQKKSKDLNEKRRYQNILSLMIMNPSLRVAFINEVEAPTRNGATEKTYYSVLVKGGEKYDEILERENLKTKIMDFIKFDVGNVVMVTGGRNTGRVGVIKNREKHKGSFETIHVEDSVGHQFATQMGNVFTIGKGNKPWVSLPKGRGIKLSIIEEQRRRDFIAQAAANA
;
A
#
# COMPACT_ATOMS: atom_id res chain seq x y z
N MET A 1 33.40 -1.49 -5.80
CA MET A 1 32.69 -0.97 -4.60
C MET A 1 31.33 -0.41 -5.07
N ARG A 2 30.23 -1.17 -4.97
CA ARG A 2 28.89 -0.64 -5.29
C ARG A 2 28.17 -0.28 -3.99
N MET A 3 27.89 1.01 -3.79
CA MET A 3 27.08 1.50 -2.67
C MET A 3 25.60 1.23 -2.96
N VAL A 4 24.88 0.65 -1.99
CA VAL A 4 23.42 0.51 -2.05
C VAL A 4 22.79 1.73 -1.37
N TYR A 5 22.33 2.70 -2.16
CA TYR A 5 21.52 3.80 -1.68
C TYR A 5 20.04 3.36 -1.67
N GLN A 6 19.38 3.40 -0.52
CA GLN A 6 17.92 3.29 -0.44
C GLN A 6 17.31 4.60 0.06
N TYR A 7 16.46 5.19 -0.78
CA TYR A 7 15.70 6.40 -0.47
C TYR A 7 14.52 6.06 0.46
N CYS A 8 14.60 6.44 1.73
CA CYS A 8 13.46 6.43 2.64
C CYS A 8 12.77 7.79 2.57
N SER A 9 11.63 7.87 1.88
CA SER A 9 10.88 9.13 1.66
C SER A 9 10.42 9.83 2.94
N THR A 10 10.47 9.19 4.10
CA THR A 10 9.95 9.77 5.35
C THR A 10 11.02 10.44 6.21
N TYR A 11 12.29 10.09 6.05
CA TYR A 11 13.40 10.71 6.76
C TYR A 11 14.60 10.82 5.81
N GLY A 12 14.91 12.04 5.37
CA GLY A 12 15.98 12.36 4.41
C GLY A 12 17.42 12.12 4.91
N LYS A 13 17.69 10.98 5.55
CA LYS A 13 19.04 10.53 5.89
C LYS A 13 19.35 9.26 5.10
N TYR A 14 20.35 9.34 4.22
CA TYR A 14 20.96 8.15 3.66
C TYR A 14 21.69 7.41 4.79
N ILE A 15 21.32 6.16 5.05
CA ILE A 15 22.15 5.29 5.88
C ILE A 15 23.23 4.73 4.95
N GLN A 16 24.46 5.23 5.08
CA GLN A 16 25.62 4.63 4.44
C GLN A 16 25.98 3.35 5.20
N ILE A 17 26.03 2.22 4.50
CA ILE A 17 26.45 0.95 5.06
C ILE A 17 27.65 0.49 4.25
N ASP A 18 28.82 0.55 4.86
CA ASP A 18 30.05 0.06 4.26
C ASP A 18 30.10 -1.47 4.38
N PHE A 19 29.43 -2.17 3.46
CA PHE A 19 29.60 -3.62 3.31
C PHE A 19 30.77 -3.89 2.37
N LYS A 20 31.87 -4.41 2.90
CA LYS A 20 33.01 -4.92 2.11
C LYS A 20 32.81 -6.42 1.87
N LEU A 21 32.25 -6.79 0.74
CA LEU A 21 32.28 -8.18 0.25
C LEU A 21 33.55 -8.39 -0.58
N LYS A 22 34.18 -9.54 -0.37
CA LYS A 22 35.49 -9.87 -0.96
C LYS A 22 35.39 -10.32 -2.41
N ASP A 23 34.22 -10.82 -2.84
CA ASP A 23 33.98 -11.33 -4.18
C ASP A 23 32.69 -10.75 -4.82
N GLU A 24 32.70 -10.53 -6.13
CA GLU A 24 31.54 -10.01 -6.88
C GLU A 24 30.42 -11.05 -7.00
N GLU A 25 30.75 -12.34 -7.01
CA GLU A 25 29.75 -13.42 -7.05
C GLU A 25 29.00 -13.55 -5.72
N GLU A 26 29.71 -13.57 -4.59
CA GLU A 26 29.11 -13.54 -3.24
C GLU A 26 28.19 -12.32 -3.07
N LEU A 27 28.61 -11.16 -3.58
CA LEU A 27 27.78 -9.96 -3.55
C LEU A 27 26.46 -10.16 -4.29
N LYS A 28 26.50 -10.77 -5.49
CA LYS A 28 25.30 -10.98 -6.30
C LYS A 28 24.34 -11.98 -5.66
N GLU A 29 24.85 -13.00 -4.98
CA GLU A 29 24.05 -13.96 -4.23
C GLU A 29 23.42 -13.31 -2.98
N MET A 30 24.19 -12.52 -2.23
CA MET A 30 23.69 -11.79 -1.05
C MET A 30 22.85 -10.56 -1.39
N MET A 31 22.82 -10.11 -2.66
CA MET A 31 22.09 -8.88 -3.03
C MET A 31 20.61 -8.94 -2.69
N ASP A 32 19.98 -10.10 -2.84
CA ASP A 32 18.56 -10.26 -2.52
C ASP A 32 18.32 -10.18 -1.00
N GLU A 33 19.19 -10.79 -0.20
CA GLU A 33 19.13 -10.69 1.26
C GLU A 33 19.37 -9.25 1.75
N ILE A 34 20.37 -8.57 1.18
CA ILE A 34 20.68 -7.17 1.50
C ILE A 34 19.51 -6.26 1.08
N CYS A 35 18.91 -6.48 -0.09
CA CYS A 35 17.73 -5.74 -0.53
C CYS A 35 16.53 -5.98 0.39
N ASN A 36 16.32 -7.22 0.83
CA ASN A 36 15.28 -7.56 1.80
C ASN A 36 15.53 -6.87 3.15
N TRP A 37 16.75 -6.95 3.67
CA TRP A 37 17.17 -6.28 4.89
C TRP A 37 17.00 -4.75 4.81
N ALA A 38 17.38 -4.14 3.69
CA ALA A 38 17.22 -2.70 3.46
C ALA A 38 15.74 -2.32 3.37
N SER A 39 14.92 -3.14 2.70
CA SER A 39 13.47 -2.97 2.64
C SER A 39 12.81 -3.09 4.02
N TYR A 40 13.27 -4.03 4.86
CA TYR A 40 12.86 -4.15 6.26
C TYR A 40 13.28 -3.00 7.16
N ARG A 41 14.08 -2.05 6.69
CA ARG A 41 14.45 -0.83 7.43
C ARG A 41 13.86 0.43 6.82
N GLY A 42 13.76 0.52 5.49
CA GLY A 42 13.36 1.75 4.80
C GLY A 42 11.94 1.75 4.21
N GLN A 43 11.33 0.60 3.92
CA GLN A 43 10.04 0.56 3.22
C GLN A 43 8.87 0.30 4.18
N ILE A 44 7.96 1.28 4.27
CA ILE A 44 6.78 1.20 5.14
C ILE A 44 5.93 -0.03 4.81
N LEU A 45 5.68 -0.31 3.52
CA LEU A 45 4.86 -1.47 3.11
C LEU A 45 5.44 -2.78 3.64
N THR A 46 6.74 -3.02 3.41
CA THR A 46 7.45 -4.21 3.89
C THR A 46 7.41 -4.32 5.41
N ARG A 47 7.61 -3.21 6.14
CA ARG A 47 7.54 -3.16 7.61
C ARG A 47 6.15 -3.55 8.12
N THR A 48 5.10 -2.97 7.51
CA THR A 48 3.71 -3.20 7.89
C THR A 48 3.30 -4.64 7.62
N VAL A 49 3.58 -5.15 6.41
CA VAL A 49 3.29 -6.55 6.05
C VAL A 49 4.02 -7.49 7.01
N ARG A 50 5.32 -7.29 7.26
CA ARG A 50 6.08 -8.13 8.21
C ARG A 50 5.47 -8.12 9.62
N GLY A 51 5.11 -6.94 10.13
CA GLY A 51 4.48 -6.82 11.45
C GLY A 51 3.14 -7.55 11.51
N MET A 52 2.33 -7.45 10.46
CA MET A 52 1.07 -8.19 10.35
C MET A 52 1.30 -9.71 10.29
N MET A 53 2.33 -10.16 9.56
CA MET A 53 2.64 -11.59 9.42
C MET A 53 3.19 -12.22 10.71
N TYR A 54 3.70 -11.44 11.65
CA TYR A 54 4.03 -11.96 12.97
C TYR A 54 2.80 -12.46 13.75
N TYR A 55 1.64 -11.81 13.58
CA TYR A 55 0.41 -12.32 14.20
C TYR A 55 0.00 -13.67 13.63
N ARG A 56 0.16 -13.87 12.32
CA ARG A 56 -0.03 -15.18 11.69
C ARG A 56 0.85 -16.24 12.36
N LYS A 57 2.16 -16.00 12.42
CA LYS A 57 3.12 -16.94 13.02
C LYS A 57 2.83 -17.22 14.49
N ALA A 58 2.46 -16.18 15.25
CA ALA A 58 2.09 -16.35 16.66
C ALA A 58 0.88 -17.28 16.83
N LEU A 59 -0.10 -17.19 15.93
CA LEU A 59 -1.27 -18.06 15.97
C LEU A 59 -1.00 -19.47 15.48
N GLU A 60 -0.08 -19.65 14.53
CA GLU A 60 0.39 -20.98 14.13
C GLU A 60 1.01 -21.69 15.35
N ILE A 61 1.90 -20.99 16.07
CA ILE A 61 2.53 -21.51 17.29
C ILE A 61 1.48 -21.79 18.38
N GLN A 62 0.54 -20.86 18.60
CA GLN A 62 -0.52 -21.06 19.59
C GLN A 62 -1.37 -22.28 19.25
N CYS A 63 -1.75 -22.47 17.98
CA CYS A 63 -2.52 -23.62 17.54
C CYS A 63 -1.78 -24.94 17.79
N LEU A 64 -0.48 -24.98 17.53
CA LEU A 64 0.37 -26.14 17.81
C LEU A 64 0.48 -26.43 19.32
N GLN A 65 0.53 -25.38 20.14
CA GLN A 65 0.53 -25.51 21.61
C GLN A 65 -0.82 -26.01 22.13
N ASP A 66 -1.95 -25.50 21.61
CA ASP A 66 -3.30 -25.93 22.00
C ASP A 66 -3.57 -27.40 21.60
N MET A 67 -3.00 -27.87 20.49
CA MET A 67 -3.04 -29.29 20.08
C MET A 67 -2.20 -30.19 21.02
N THR A 68 -1.22 -29.61 21.72
CA THR A 68 -0.38 -30.29 22.68
C THR A 68 -1.03 -30.20 24.06
N ASP A 69 -2.03 -31.05 24.31
CA ASP A 69 -2.68 -31.15 25.62
C ASP A 69 -1.64 -31.49 26.71
N PRO A 70 -1.35 -30.57 27.66
CA PRO A 70 -0.38 -30.83 28.72
C PRO A 70 -0.81 -31.97 29.64
N ALA A 71 -2.12 -32.28 29.74
CA ALA A 71 -2.62 -33.38 30.55
C ALA A 71 -2.39 -34.77 29.91
N LYS A 72 -2.10 -34.81 28.60
CA LYS A 72 -1.70 -36.03 27.85
C LYS A 72 -0.19 -36.16 27.69
N VAL A 73 0.60 -35.26 28.29
CA VAL A 73 2.05 -35.41 28.45
C VAL A 73 2.32 -36.35 29.62
N ASP A 74 1.62 -37.50 29.63
CA ASP A 74 2.08 -38.67 30.37
C ASP A 74 3.10 -39.39 29.48
N GLN A 75 4.08 -40.04 30.10
CA GLN A 75 5.44 -40.29 29.59
C GLN A 75 5.58 -41.12 28.29
N ASP A 76 4.50 -41.52 27.64
CA ASP A 76 4.48 -42.43 26.49
C ASP A 76 3.87 -41.81 25.22
N ARG A 77 4.12 -40.52 24.92
CA ARG A 77 4.03 -40.10 23.51
C ARG A 77 5.24 -40.72 22.80
N PRO A 78 5.09 -41.76 21.95
CA PRO A 78 6.18 -42.09 21.03
C PRO A 78 6.51 -40.81 20.27
N ILE A 79 7.81 -40.51 20.12
CA ILE A 79 8.31 -39.41 19.29
C ILE A 79 7.43 -39.42 18.04
N GLY A 80 6.54 -38.42 17.94
CA GLY A 80 5.51 -38.41 16.91
C GLY A 80 6.22 -38.67 15.59
N SER A 81 5.74 -39.64 14.82
CA SER A 81 6.33 -39.91 13.51
C SER A 81 6.43 -38.57 12.77
N TYR A 82 7.49 -38.35 11.98
CA TYR A 82 7.65 -37.13 11.20
C TYR A 82 6.37 -36.77 10.42
N GLN A 83 5.59 -37.78 10.03
CA GLN A 83 4.29 -37.65 9.39
C GLN A 83 3.21 -37.04 10.30
N GLY A 84 3.12 -37.45 11.58
CA GLY A 84 2.16 -36.88 12.54
C GLY A 84 2.44 -35.41 12.87
N LEU A 85 3.71 -35.06 13.07
CA LEU A 85 4.11 -33.67 13.29
C LEU A 85 3.81 -32.81 12.04
N GLN A 86 4.05 -33.35 10.85
CA GLN A 86 3.77 -32.66 9.59
C GLN A 86 2.26 -32.41 9.42
N SER A 87 1.40 -33.38 9.74
CA SER A 87 -0.05 -33.19 9.69
C SER A 87 -0.56 -32.15 10.69
N ASP A 88 0.03 -32.08 11.88
CA ASP A 88 -0.31 -31.07 12.89
C ASP A 88 0.06 -29.66 12.41
N ILE A 89 1.22 -29.52 11.75
CA ILE A 89 1.67 -28.26 11.14
C ILE A 89 0.73 -27.83 10.01
N GLU A 90 0.37 -28.75 9.10
CA GLU A 90 -0.54 -28.47 7.99
C GLU A 90 -1.94 -28.08 8.49
N MET A 91 -2.45 -28.78 9.52
CA MET A 91 -3.71 -28.44 10.17
C MET A 91 -3.64 -27.05 10.82
N ALA A 92 -2.58 -26.76 11.58
CA ALA A 92 -2.40 -25.46 12.21
C ALA A 92 -2.32 -24.31 11.18
N GLN A 93 -1.59 -24.52 10.08
CA GLN A 93 -1.53 -23.56 8.97
C GLN A 93 -2.92 -23.32 8.37
N ALA A 94 -3.68 -24.38 8.10
CA ALA A 94 -5.04 -24.27 7.55
C ALA A 94 -5.99 -23.52 8.49
N ILE A 95 -5.95 -23.80 9.80
CA ILE A 95 -6.74 -23.09 10.81
C ILE A 95 -6.40 -21.60 10.82
N VAL A 96 -5.12 -21.26 10.75
CA VAL A 96 -4.67 -19.87 10.72
C VAL A 96 -5.07 -19.20 9.41
N ASP A 97 -4.96 -19.86 8.26
CA ASP A 97 -5.37 -19.32 6.96
C ASP A 97 -6.87 -19.01 6.87
N ILE A 98 -7.72 -19.81 7.53
CA ILE A 98 -9.17 -19.53 7.65
C ILE A 98 -9.40 -18.20 8.37
N LYS A 99 -8.60 -17.89 9.39
CA LYS A 99 -8.75 -16.68 10.21
C LYS A 99 -7.96 -15.48 9.66
N PHE A 100 -6.87 -15.71 8.94
CA PHE A 100 -5.90 -14.71 8.51
C PHE A 100 -5.63 -14.79 7.02
N THR A 101 -6.43 -14.08 6.23
CA THR A 101 -6.09 -13.71 4.86
C THR A 101 -5.99 -12.19 4.77
N TYR A 102 -4.82 -11.68 4.37
CA TYR A 102 -4.60 -10.24 4.23
C TYR A 102 -4.67 -9.84 2.76
N VAL A 103 -5.53 -8.88 2.43
CA VAL A 103 -5.61 -8.29 1.10
C VAL A 103 -5.01 -6.89 1.14
N VAL A 104 -4.00 -6.65 0.30
CA VAL A 104 -3.39 -5.33 0.10
C VAL A 104 -3.84 -4.79 -1.25
N SER A 105 -4.44 -3.60 -1.25
CA SER A 105 -4.74 -2.88 -2.48
C SER A 105 -3.48 -2.25 -3.06
N CYS A 106 -2.94 -2.82 -4.13
CA CYS A 106 -1.86 -2.21 -4.90
C CYS A 106 -2.36 -1.91 -6.31
N GLN A 107 -3.18 -0.87 -6.45
CA GLN A 107 -3.91 -0.57 -7.69
C GLN A 107 -3.01 -0.47 -8.93
N VAL A 108 -1.76 -0.03 -8.77
CA VAL A 108 -0.78 0.15 -9.84
C VAL A 108 0.00 -1.13 -10.21
N TYR A 109 -0.19 -2.22 -9.48
CA TYR A 109 0.57 -3.46 -9.67
C TYR A 109 0.47 -4.01 -11.09
N GLY A 110 -0.73 -4.05 -11.67
CA GLY A 110 -0.96 -4.52 -13.03
C GLY A 110 -0.25 -3.68 -14.10
N MET A 111 -0.16 -2.36 -13.90
CA MET A 111 0.57 -1.46 -14.80
C MET A 111 2.09 -1.68 -14.67
N GLN A 112 2.59 -1.79 -13.44
CA GLN A 112 4.02 -2.05 -13.18
C GLN A 112 4.50 -3.38 -13.77
N LYS A 113 3.63 -4.41 -13.79
CA LYS A 113 3.90 -5.70 -14.42
C LYS A 113 4.09 -5.58 -15.95
N LYS A 114 3.29 -4.75 -16.62
CA LYS A 114 3.34 -4.55 -18.08
C LYS A 114 4.34 -3.47 -18.52
N SER A 115 4.78 -2.63 -17.60
CA SER A 115 5.66 -1.49 -17.89
C SER A 115 7.03 -1.93 -18.43
N LYS A 116 7.61 -1.11 -19.30
CA LYS A 116 8.97 -1.28 -19.80
C LYS A 116 10.02 -0.71 -18.85
N ASP A 117 9.61 0.18 -17.95
CA ASP A 117 10.51 0.91 -17.06
C ASP A 117 11.12 0.00 -15.99
N LEU A 118 12.46 -0.01 -15.91
CA LEU A 118 13.21 -0.85 -14.96
C LEU A 118 12.82 -0.56 -13.50
N ASN A 119 12.57 0.71 -13.15
CA ASN A 119 12.15 1.11 -11.81
C ASN A 119 10.74 0.61 -11.45
N GLU A 120 9.85 0.48 -12.43
CA GLU A 120 8.50 -0.07 -12.22
C GLU A 120 8.54 -1.59 -12.14
N LYS A 121 9.32 -2.24 -13.01
CA LYS A 121 9.58 -3.68 -12.93
C LYS A 121 10.18 -4.09 -11.59
N ARG A 122 11.11 -3.31 -11.05
CA ARG A 122 11.71 -3.57 -9.72
C ARG A 122 10.67 -3.46 -8.60
N ARG A 123 9.75 -2.49 -8.67
CA ARG A 123 8.65 -2.36 -7.70
C ARG A 123 7.69 -3.55 -7.77
N TYR A 124 7.35 -4.00 -8.98
CA TYR A 124 6.60 -5.23 -9.21
C TYR A 124 7.31 -6.45 -8.61
N GLN A 125 8.61 -6.63 -8.88
CA GLN A 125 9.40 -7.75 -8.34
C GLN A 125 9.46 -7.74 -6.81
N ASN A 126 9.60 -6.57 -6.19
CA ASN A 126 9.57 -6.44 -4.74
C ASN A 126 8.22 -6.88 -4.15
N ILE A 127 7.10 -6.49 -4.78
CA ILE A 127 5.76 -6.90 -4.35
C ILE A 127 5.56 -8.41 -4.57
N LEU A 128 6.00 -8.95 -5.71
CA LEU A 128 5.94 -10.38 -5.98
C LEU A 128 6.73 -11.19 -4.96
N SER A 129 7.97 -10.78 -4.67
CA SER A 129 8.81 -11.39 -3.62
C SER A 129 8.12 -11.35 -2.26
N LEU A 130 7.46 -10.24 -1.91
CA LEU A 130 6.67 -10.14 -0.68
C LEU A 130 5.48 -11.10 -0.64
N MET A 131 4.79 -11.33 -1.76
CA MET A 131 3.71 -12.30 -1.85
C MET A 131 4.21 -13.74 -1.75
N ILE A 132 5.36 -14.06 -2.35
CA ILE A 132 5.97 -15.40 -2.28
C ILE A 132 6.44 -15.69 -0.85
N MET A 133 7.09 -14.71 -0.19
CA MET A 133 7.55 -14.85 1.20
C MET A 133 6.41 -15.00 2.21
N ASN A 134 5.20 -14.53 1.89
CA ASN A 134 4.07 -14.51 2.81
C ASN A 134 2.83 -15.14 2.14
N PRO A 135 2.63 -16.46 2.28
CA PRO A 135 1.63 -17.21 1.51
C PRO A 135 0.18 -16.83 1.82
N SER A 136 -0.11 -16.09 2.88
CA SER A 136 -1.45 -15.57 3.22
C SER A 136 -1.71 -14.15 2.73
N LEU A 137 -0.68 -13.52 2.14
CA LEU A 137 -0.81 -12.21 1.52
C LEU A 137 -1.47 -12.35 0.15
N ARG A 138 -2.42 -11.47 -0.12
CA ARG A 138 -3.10 -11.32 -1.40
C ARG A 138 -2.97 -9.87 -1.85
N VAL A 139 -2.84 -9.67 -3.15
CA VAL A 139 -2.80 -8.32 -3.72
C VAL A 139 -3.99 -8.13 -4.64
N ALA A 140 -4.76 -7.07 -4.37
CA ALA A 140 -5.85 -6.63 -5.23
C ALA A 140 -5.40 -5.45 -6.07
N PHE A 141 -5.61 -5.50 -7.38
CA PHE A 141 -5.27 -4.42 -8.30
C PHE A 141 -6.29 -4.29 -9.44
N ILE A 142 -6.23 -3.16 -10.14
CA ILE A 142 -7.08 -2.89 -11.31
C ILE A 142 -6.27 -3.18 -12.56
N ASN A 143 -6.78 -4.05 -13.42
CA ASN A 143 -6.19 -4.38 -14.70
C ASN A 143 -6.99 -3.75 -15.83
N GLU A 144 -6.32 -2.99 -16.68
CA GLU A 144 -6.90 -2.43 -17.89
C GLU A 144 -6.64 -3.35 -19.08
N VAL A 145 -7.69 -3.63 -19.84
CA VAL A 145 -7.65 -4.41 -21.07
C VAL A 145 -8.31 -3.59 -22.17
N GLU A 146 -7.54 -3.28 -23.21
CA GLU A 146 -8.04 -2.61 -24.40
C GLU A 146 -8.64 -3.67 -25.34
N ALA A 147 -9.93 -3.53 -25.66
CA ALA A 147 -10.60 -4.37 -26.63
C ALA A 147 -11.00 -3.53 -27.86
N PRO A 148 -10.78 -4.03 -29.09
CA PRO A 148 -11.30 -3.38 -30.28
C PRO A 148 -12.82 -3.50 -30.31
N THR A 149 -13.51 -2.37 -30.38
CA THR A 149 -14.97 -2.31 -30.60
C THR A 149 -15.26 -2.60 -32.06
N ARG A 150 -16.48 -3.06 -32.36
CA ARG A 150 -16.99 -3.25 -33.74
C ARG A 150 -16.75 -2.06 -34.67
N ASN A 151 -16.66 -0.85 -34.13
CA ASN A 151 -16.50 0.40 -34.88
C ASN A 151 -15.03 0.82 -35.07
N GLY A 152 -14.05 -0.03 -34.78
CA GLY A 152 -12.62 0.31 -34.83
C GLY A 152 -12.11 1.18 -33.68
N ALA A 153 -13.00 1.67 -32.81
CA ALA A 153 -12.64 2.37 -31.58
C ALA A 153 -12.14 1.39 -30.50
N THR A 154 -11.15 1.79 -29.70
CA THR A 154 -10.67 1.00 -28.55
C THR A 154 -11.53 1.29 -27.32
N GLU A 155 -12.17 0.26 -26.76
CA GLU A 155 -12.88 0.36 -25.47
C GLU A 155 -11.98 -0.20 -24.36
N LYS A 156 -11.66 0.64 -23.38
CA LYS A 156 -10.88 0.26 -22.20
C LYS A 156 -11.81 -0.41 -21.20
N THR A 157 -11.60 -1.70 -20.96
CA THR A 157 -12.34 -2.47 -19.95
C THR A 157 -11.47 -2.66 -18.71
N TYR A 158 -12.03 -2.36 -17.54
CA TYR A 158 -11.34 -2.49 -16.26
C TYR A 158 -11.77 -3.77 -15.54
N TYR A 159 -10.80 -4.51 -15.02
CA TYR A 159 -11.01 -5.72 -14.22
C TYR A 159 -10.42 -5.54 -12.83
N SER A 160 -11.16 -5.95 -11.79
CA SER A 160 -10.61 -6.15 -10.45
C SER A 160 -9.94 -7.52 -10.43
N VAL A 161 -8.66 -7.58 -10.08
CA VAL A 161 -7.90 -8.83 -10.06
C VAL A 161 -7.33 -9.03 -8.67
N LEU A 162 -7.58 -10.21 -8.10
CA LEU A 162 -6.99 -10.67 -6.86
C LEU A 162 -5.95 -11.74 -7.16
N VAL A 163 -4.71 -11.54 -6.69
CA VAL A 163 -3.59 -12.47 -6.90
C VAL A 163 -2.99 -12.96 -5.58
N LYS A 164 -2.37 -14.13 -5.64
CA LYS A 164 -1.45 -14.67 -4.62
C LYS A 164 -0.07 -14.93 -5.20
N GLY A 165 0.94 -15.06 -4.34
CA GLY A 165 2.24 -15.58 -4.74
C GLY A 165 2.15 -17.09 -5.00
N GLY A 166 2.55 -17.53 -6.18
CA GLY A 166 2.87 -18.93 -6.47
C GLY A 166 4.35 -19.21 -6.18
N GLU A 167 4.92 -20.25 -6.79
CA GLU A 167 6.34 -20.59 -6.59
C GLU A 167 7.30 -19.56 -7.21
N LYS A 168 6.96 -19.04 -8.39
CA LYS A 168 7.81 -18.08 -9.15
C LYS A 168 7.04 -16.90 -9.72
N TYR A 169 5.75 -17.07 -9.95
CA TYR A 169 4.89 -16.07 -10.56
C TYR A 169 3.66 -15.83 -9.69
N ASP A 170 2.95 -14.74 -9.96
CA ASP A 170 1.67 -14.46 -9.36
C ASP A 170 0.58 -15.37 -9.96
N GLU A 171 -0.23 -15.96 -9.09
CA GLU A 171 -1.39 -16.75 -9.46
C GLU A 171 -2.65 -15.90 -9.27
N ILE A 172 -3.48 -15.82 -10.31
CA ILE A 172 -4.76 -15.12 -10.26
C ILE A 172 -5.76 -16.02 -9.53
N LEU A 173 -6.30 -15.52 -8.43
CA LEU A 173 -7.38 -16.18 -7.69
C LEU A 173 -8.75 -15.80 -8.24
N GLU A 174 -8.92 -14.50 -8.51
CA GLU A 174 -10.20 -13.96 -8.91
C GLU A 174 -9.99 -12.83 -9.92
N ARG A 175 -10.89 -12.77 -10.90
CA ARG A 175 -10.93 -11.69 -11.88
C ARG A 175 -12.38 -11.35 -12.18
N GLU A 176 -12.75 -10.13 -11.87
CA GLU A 176 -14.12 -9.64 -12.06
C GLU A 176 -14.14 -8.41 -12.98
N ASN A 177 -15.19 -8.31 -13.81
CA ASN A 177 -15.38 -7.16 -14.68
C ASN A 177 -16.04 -6.00 -13.92
N LEU A 178 -15.31 -4.89 -13.77
CA LEU A 178 -15.77 -3.73 -13.00
C LEU A 178 -16.92 -3.00 -13.68
N LYS A 179 -17.09 -3.10 -15.01
CA LYS A 179 -18.20 -2.43 -15.73
C LYS A 179 -19.57 -2.84 -15.17
N THR A 180 -19.67 -4.07 -14.64
CA THR A 180 -20.91 -4.60 -14.06
C THR A 180 -21.13 -4.24 -12.59
N LYS A 181 -20.06 -3.87 -11.86
CA LYS A 181 -20.10 -3.65 -10.40
C LYS A 181 -19.91 -2.20 -9.97
N ILE A 182 -19.36 -1.34 -10.82
CA ILE A 182 -19.20 0.08 -10.50
C ILE A 182 -20.58 0.72 -10.42
N MET A 183 -20.93 1.21 -9.23
CA MET A 183 -22.21 1.91 -8.99
C MET A 183 -22.21 3.31 -9.60
N ASP A 184 -21.10 4.05 -9.46
CA ASP A 184 -21.01 5.44 -9.88
C ASP A 184 -19.53 5.89 -9.98
N PHE A 185 -19.26 6.96 -10.73
CA PHE A 185 -17.93 7.53 -10.92
C PHE A 185 -17.94 9.05 -10.68
N ILE A 186 -16.82 9.56 -10.15
CA ILE A 186 -16.60 10.99 -9.96
C ILE A 186 -15.71 11.48 -11.09
N LYS A 187 -16.24 12.36 -11.94
CA LYS A 187 -15.45 12.98 -13.00
C LYS A 187 -14.43 13.95 -12.39
N PHE A 188 -13.24 13.97 -12.93
CA PHE A 188 -12.26 15.01 -12.61
C PHE A 188 -12.64 16.31 -13.32
N ASP A 189 -13.44 17.12 -12.64
CA ASP A 189 -14.01 18.34 -13.19
C ASP A 189 -14.09 19.45 -12.15
N VAL A 190 -14.21 20.68 -12.64
CA VAL A 190 -14.40 21.86 -11.81
C VAL A 190 -15.69 21.72 -10.99
N GLY A 191 -15.63 22.14 -9.73
CA GLY A 191 -16.74 22.05 -8.79
C GLY A 191 -16.76 20.76 -7.95
N ASN A 192 -15.91 19.77 -8.24
CA ASN A 192 -15.79 18.58 -7.41
C ASN A 192 -14.74 18.75 -6.29
N VAL A 193 -14.99 18.07 -5.16
CA VAL A 193 -14.09 18.05 -4.01
C VAL A 193 -12.91 17.10 -4.25
N VAL A 194 -11.73 17.59 -3.94
CA VAL A 194 -10.45 16.94 -4.13
C VAL A 194 -9.61 16.97 -2.87
N MET A 195 -8.77 15.95 -2.73
CA MET A 195 -7.68 15.89 -1.77
C MET A 195 -6.34 16.03 -2.48
N VAL A 196 -5.44 16.81 -1.89
CA VAL A 196 -4.07 16.95 -2.38
C VAL A 196 -3.23 15.79 -1.87
N THR A 197 -2.64 15.02 -2.78
CA THR A 197 -1.85 13.83 -2.49
C THR A 197 -0.34 14.08 -2.51
N GLY A 198 0.11 15.20 -3.08
CA GLY A 198 1.53 15.52 -3.25
C GLY A 198 1.88 17.01 -3.12
N GLY A 199 3.17 17.29 -3.01
CA GLY A 199 3.71 18.65 -2.90
C GLY A 199 3.51 19.32 -1.53
N ARG A 200 3.73 20.64 -1.47
CA ARG A 200 3.68 21.42 -0.22
C ARG A 200 2.29 21.50 0.43
N ASN A 201 1.25 21.24 -0.36
CA ASN A 201 -0.16 21.29 0.05
C ASN A 201 -0.74 19.90 0.35
N THR A 202 0.08 18.84 0.43
CA THR A 202 -0.36 17.46 0.71
C THR A 202 -1.24 17.38 1.96
N GLY A 203 -2.31 16.59 1.87
CA GLY A 203 -3.28 16.38 2.94
C GLY A 203 -4.40 17.43 3.00
N ARG A 204 -4.31 18.50 2.21
CA ARG A 204 -5.38 19.50 2.13
C ARG A 204 -6.56 18.99 1.31
N VAL A 205 -7.76 19.44 1.67
CA VAL A 205 -9.01 19.11 0.96
C VAL A 205 -9.73 20.39 0.57
N GLY A 206 -10.27 20.43 -0.64
CA GLY A 206 -11.03 21.58 -1.14
C GLY A 206 -11.70 21.28 -2.46
N VAL A 207 -12.43 22.25 -3.01
CA VAL A 207 -13.17 22.15 -4.26
C VAL A 207 -12.36 22.74 -5.39
N ILE A 208 -12.30 22.06 -6.54
CA ILE A 208 -11.65 22.62 -7.74
C ILE A 208 -12.45 23.84 -8.20
N LYS A 209 -11.81 25.01 -8.27
CA LYS A 209 -12.40 26.25 -8.80
C LYS A 209 -12.00 26.54 -10.24
N ASN A 210 -10.75 26.28 -10.60
CA ASN A 210 -10.25 26.53 -11.95
C ASN A 210 -9.17 25.52 -12.36
N ARG A 211 -9.09 25.19 -13.66
CA ARG A 211 -8.04 24.39 -14.28
C ARG A 211 -7.32 25.24 -15.33
N GLU A 212 -6.04 25.50 -15.09
CA GLU A 212 -5.18 26.28 -15.97
C GLU A 212 -4.17 25.38 -16.66
N LYS A 213 -4.27 25.31 -17.98
CA LYS A 213 -3.36 24.56 -18.83
C LYS A 213 -2.53 25.52 -19.68
N HIS A 214 -1.24 25.63 -19.41
CA HIS A 214 -0.33 26.33 -20.32
C HIS A 214 0.43 25.33 -21.19
N LYS A 215 0.74 25.72 -22.43
CA LYS A 215 1.54 24.89 -23.34
C LYS A 215 2.95 24.73 -22.77
N GLY A 216 3.40 23.49 -22.59
CA GLY A 216 4.74 23.19 -22.08
C GLY A 216 4.90 23.30 -20.56
N SER A 217 3.88 23.75 -19.82
CA SER A 217 3.87 23.66 -18.35
C SER A 217 3.00 22.51 -17.88
N PHE A 218 3.18 22.12 -16.63
CA PHE A 218 2.20 21.29 -15.94
C PHE A 218 0.86 22.03 -15.86
N GLU A 219 -0.23 21.27 -15.83
CA GLU A 219 -1.56 21.80 -15.60
C GLU A 219 -1.71 22.16 -14.12
N THR A 220 -2.08 23.41 -13.87
CA THR A 220 -2.27 23.99 -12.55
C THR A 220 -3.74 23.97 -12.19
N ILE A 221 -4.04 23.54 -10.96
CA ILE A 221 -5.39 23.43 -10.43
C ILE A 221 -5.51 24.35 -9.24
N HIS A 222 -6.48 25.26 -9.31
CA HIS A 222 -6.86 26.13 -8.23
C HIS A 222 -7.95 25.46 -7.40
N VAL A 223 -7.64 25.27 -6.12
CA VAL A 223 -8.50 24.59 -5.15
C VAL A 223 -8.83 25.56 -4.03
N GLU A 224 -10.10 25.56 -3.60
CA GLU A 224 -10.60 26.35 -2.48
C GLU A 224 -11.05 25.42 -1.36
N ASP A 225 -10.51 25.58 -0.15
CA ASP A 225 -10.96 24.80 1.00
C ASP A 225 -12.30 25.31 1.56
N SER A 226 -12.85 24.58 2.54
CA SER A 226 -14.14 24.95 3.14
C SER A 226 -14.11 26.24 3.97
N VAL A 227 -12.92 26.76 4.29
CA VAL A 227 -12.73 28.05 5.00
C VAL A 227 -12.62 29.21 4.01
N GLY A 228 -12.44 28.91 2.71
CA GLY A 228 -12.28 29.90 1.65
C GLY A 228 -10.82 30.20 1.30
N HIS A 229 -9.84 29.51 1.90
CA HIS A 229 -8.46 29.67 1.48
C HIS A 229 -8.26 28.98 0.12
N GLN A 230 -7.77 29.76 -0.83
CA GLN A 230 -7.42 29.28 -2.15
C GLN A 230 -5.94 28.94 -2.23
N PHE A 231 -5.62 27.87 -2.95
CA PHE A 231 -4.25 27.50 -3.26
C PHE A 231 -4.18 26.76 -4.60
N ALA A 232 -3.02 26.83 -5.22
CA ALA A 232 -2.74 26.14 -6.47
C ALA A 232 -1.88 24.90 -6.24
N THR A 233 -2.09 23.87 -7.06
CA THR A 233 -1.26 22.66 -7.11
C THR A 233 -1.29 22.05 -8.51
N GLN A 234 -0.34 21.18 -8.84
CA GLN A 234 -0.31 20.50 -10.14
C GLN A 234 -1.39 19.41 -10.21
N MET A 235 -1.92 19.15 -11.40
CA MET A 235 -2.94 18.12 -11.64
C MET A 235 -2.54 16.74 -11.10
N GLY A 236 -1.27 16.34 -11.26
CA GLY A 236 -0.78 15.05 -10.76
C GLY A 236 -0.76 14.91 -9.23
N ASN A 237 -0.92 16.00 -8.48
CA ASN A 237 -0.93 16.01 -7.01
C ASN A 237 -2.35 16.11 -6.43
N VAL A 238 -3.39 15.94 -7.24
CA VAL A 238 -4.79 16.13 -6.84
C VAL A 238 -5.59 14.87 -7.14
N PHE A 239 -6.43 14.46 -6.19
CA PHE A 239 -7.32 13.31 -6.34
C PHE A 239 -8.76 13.68 -5.97
N THR A 240 -9.72 13.40 -6.84
CA THR A 240 -11.15 13.64 -6.58
C THR A 240 -11.71 12.64 -5.60
N ILE A 241 -12.33 13.16 -4.54
CA ILE A 241 -12.87 12.36 -3.43
C ILE A 241 -14.40 12.46 -3.30
N GLY A 242 -15.06 13.29 -4.09
CA GLY A 242 -16.52 13.44 -4.05
C GLY A 242 -17.08 14.34 -5.15
N LYS A 243 -18.41 14.34 -5.28
CA LYS A 243 -19.14 15.21 -6.22
C LYS A 243 -19.58 16.49 -5.53
N GLY A 244 -19.39 17.63 -6.18
CA GLY A 244 -19.70 18.93 -5.59
C GLY A 244 -18.89 19.17 -4.30
N ASN A 245 -19.55 19.72 -3.29
CA ASN A 245 -18.96 19.99 -1.97
C ASN A 245 -19.06 18.80 -0.99
N LYS A 246 -19.55 17.63 -1.43
CA LYS A 246 -19.78 16.46 -0.56
C LYS A 246 -18.73 15.37 -0.81
N PRO A 247 -17.77 15.15 0.11
CA PRO A 247 -16.84 14.04 0.00
C PRO A 247 -17.58 12.70 0.16
N TRP A 248 -17.18 11.70 -0.62
CA TRP A 248 -17.67 10.32 -0.48
C TRP A 248 -16.87 9.51 0.54
N VAL A 249 -15.72 10.04 0.97
CA VAL A 249 -14.83 9.45 1.96
C VAL A 249 -14.89 10.22 3.27
N SER A 250 -14.65 9.52 4.37
CA SER A 250 -14.52 10.14 5.69
C SER A 250 -13.25 10.97 5.77
N LEU A 251 -13.38 12.23 6.19
CA LEU A 251 -12.25 13.13 6.39
C LEU A 251 -11.73 13.05 7.84
N PRO A 252 -10.42 13.28 8.06
CA PRO A 252 -9.87 13.38 9.41
C PRO A 252 -10.48 14.57 10.18
N LYS A 253 -10.28 14.64 11.51
CA LYS A 253 -10.86 15.68 12.38
C LYS A 253 -10.64 17.12 11.90
N GLY A 254 -9.51 17.39 11.25
CA GLY A 254 -9.18 18.72 10.68
C GLY A 254 -9.80 19.01 9.32
N ARG A 255 -10.60 18.11 8.74
CA ARG A 255 -11.24 18.19 7.41
C ARG A 255 -10.30 18.58 6.26
N GLY A 256 -8.99 18.34 6.41
CA GLY A 256 -7.98 18.74 5.42
C GLY A 256 -7.74 20.25 5.34
N ILE A 257 -8.09 21.02 6.38
CA ILE A 257 -7.82 22.46 6.43
C ILE A 257 -6.44 22.69 7.03
N LYS A 258 -5.61 23.47 6.34
CA LYS A 258 -4.31 23.91 6.87
C LYS A 258 -4.48 25.31 7.45
N LEU A 259 -4.30 25.41 8.77
CA LEU A 259 -4.35 26.68 9.49
C LEU A 259 -3.13 27.54 9.14
N SER A 260 -3.36 28.85 9.07
CA SER A 260 -2.28 29.84 9.06
C SER A 260 -1.53 29.83 10.39
N ILE A 261 -0.32 30.42 10.40
CA ILE A 261 0.49 30.54 11.62
C ILE A 261 -0.30 31.27 12.72
N ILE A 262 -1.10 32.27 12.36
CA ILE A 262 -1.92 33.06 13.28
C ILE A 262 -3.08 32.24 13.85
N GLU A 263 -3.79 31.48 13.00
CA GLU A 263 -4.90 30.63 13.45
C GLU A 263 -4.41 29.48 14.33
N GLU A 264 -3.25 28.90 14.00
CA GLU A 264 -2.62 27.86 14.81
C GLU A 264 -2.22 28.41 16.19
N GLN A 265 -1.66 29.63 16.26
CA GLN A 265 -1.35 30.28 17.53
C GLN A 265 -2.61 30.53 18.36
N ARG A 266 -3.65 31.13 17.76
CA ARG A 266 -4.94 31.37 18.44
C ARG A 266 -5.56 30.08 18.96
N ARG A 267 -5.45 28.98 18.19
CA ARG A 267 -5.92 27.67 18.61
C ARG A 267 -5.15 27.13 19.82
N ARG A 268 -3.82 27.32 19.86
CA ARG A 268 -3.00 26.93 21.01
C ARG A 268 -3.32 27.77 22.24
N ASP A 269 -3.45 29.08 22.08
CA ASP A 269 -3.78 30.00 23.17
C ASP A 269 -5.17 29.66 23.75
N PHE A 270 -6.15 29.37 22.88
CA PHE A 270 -7.48 28.93 23.29
C PHE A 270 -7.46 27.60 24.07
N ILE A 271 -6.69 26.61 23.61
CA ILE A 271 -6.55 25.33 24.33
C ILE A 271 -5.84 25.52 25.67
N ALA A 272 -4.81 26.35 25.73
CA ALA A 272 -4.08 26.65 26.96
C ALA A 272 -4.97 27.37 27.98
N GLN A 273 -5.79 28.33 27.53
CA GLN A 273 -6.74 29.02 28.40
C GLN A 273 -7.87 28.11 28.88
N ALA A 274 -8.40 27.25 28.01
CA ALA A 274 -9.41 26.26 28.39
C ALA A 274 -8.88 25.25 29.43
N ALA A 275 -7.61 24.83 29.29
CA ALA A 275 -6.96 23.94 30.26
C ALA A 275 -6.64 24.63 31.60
N ALA A 276 -6.46 25.96 31.62
CA ALA A 276 -6.25 26.72 32.85
C ALA A 276 -7.55 27.00 33.63
N ASN A 277 -8.70 26.99 32.94
CA ASN A 277 -10.02 27.24 33.53
C ASN A 277 -10.77 25.96 33.92
N ALA A 278 -10.22 24.78 33.62
CA ALA A 278 -10.78 23.47 33.96
C ALA A 278 -10.11 22.90 35.22
#